data_AF-U4URX2-F1
#
_entry.id   AF-U4URX2-F1
#
_cell.length_a   1.000
_cell.length_b   1.000
_cell.length_c   1.000
_cell.angle_alpha   90.00
_cell.angle_beta   90.00
_cell.angle_gamma   90.00
#
_symmetry.space_group_name_H-M   'P 1'
#
loop_
_entity.id
_entity.type
_entity.pdbx_description
1 polymer ?
#
loop_
_entity_poly.entity_id
_entity_poly.type
_entity_poly.pdbx_seq_one_letter_code
_entity_poly.pdbx_strand_id
1 'polypeptide(L)' 'MGTQLGALLRDLDVPVVISDTNHRNLRSARDLGVSVFYGDVLSEAAEHMLELHRYDYTIALSENEAYNTLVT' A
#
# COMPACT_ATOMS: atom_id res chain seq x y z
N MET A 1 9.99 -4.69 -4.61
CA MET A 1 9.56 -3.75 -5.66
C MET A 1 8.67 -2.64 -5.10
N GLY A 2 7.53 -2.96 -4.48
CA GLY A 2 6.59 -1.94 -3.95
C GLY A 2 7.22 -0.86 -3.05
N THR A 3 8.13 -1.25 -2.15
CA THR A 3 8.84 -0.31 -1.27
C THR A 3 9.63 0.77 -2.01
N GLN A 4 10.39 0.40 -3.05
CA GLN A 4 11.22 1.36 -3.78
C GLN A 4 10.37 2.30 -4.62
N LEU A 5 9.29 1.80 -5.22
CA LEU A 5 8.32 2.63 -5.92
C LEU A 5 7.66 3.64 -4.95
N GLY A 6 7.22 3.18 -3.79
CA GLY A 6 6.63 4.06 -2.78
C GLY A 6 7.61 5.11 -2.28
N ALA A 7 8.89 4.76 -2.08
CA ALA A 7 9.92 5.72 -1.71
C ALA A 7 10.11 6.79 -2.79
N LEU A 8 10.20 6.38 -4.06
CA LEU A 8 10.33 7.31 -5.19
C LEU A 8 9.13 8.26 -5.31
N LEU A 9 7.90 7.74 -5.21
CA LEU A 9 6.68 8.55 -5.29
C LEU A 9 6.65 9.59 -4.17
N ARG A 10 7.00 9.20 -2.95
CA ARG A 10 7.10 10.13 -1.82
C ARG A 10 8.18 11.19 -2.06
N ASP A 11 9.35 10.82 -2.58
CA ASP A 11 10.43 11.79 -2.88
C ASP A 11 10.03 12.81 -3.97
N LEU A 12 9.02 12.48 -4.77
CA LEU A 12 8.39 13.35 -5.75
C LEU A 12 7.16 14.11 -5.20
N ASP A 13 6.96 14.08 -3.87
CA ASP A 13 5.81 14.66 -3.16
C ASP A 13 4.44 14.12 -3.62
N VAL A 14 4.41 12.90 -4.18
CA VAL A 14 3.17 12.20 -4.53
C VAL A 14 2.66 11.44 -3.29
N PRO A 15 1.42 11.69 -2.83
CA PRO A 15 0.83 10.94 -1.72
C PRO A 15 0.79 9.45 -2.03
N VAL A 16 1.36 8.63 -1.14
CA VAL A 16 1.45 7.19 -1.31
C VAL A 16 1.37 6.47 0.03
N VAL A 17 0.68 5.34 0.04
CA VAL A 17 0.60 4.41 1.17
C VAL A 17 0.87 2.99 0.67
N ILE A 18 1.64 2.21 1.44
CA ILE A 18 1.85 0.78 1.18
C ILE A 18 1.04 -0.02 2.19
N SER A 19 0.17 -0.90 1.69
CA SER A 19 -0.61 -1.83 2.51
C SER A 19 -0.06 -3.26 2.43
N ASP A 20 -0.03 -3.96 3.57
CA ASP A 20 0.25 -5.40 3.64
C ASP A 20 -0.32 -5.98 4.95
N THR A 21 -0.75 -7.25 4.93
CA THR A 21 -1.21 -7.99 6.13
C THR A 21 -0.06 -8.60 6.94
N ASN A 22 1.18 -8.45 6.47
CA ASN A 22 2.40 -8.91 7.13
C ASN A 22 3.29 -7.73 7.53
N HIS A 23 3.40 -7.49 8.84
CA HIS A 23 4.25 -6.44 9.40
C HIS A 23 5.72 -6.49 8.95
N ARG A 24 6.25 -7.67 8.60
CA ARG A 24 7.64 -7.81 8.13
C ARG A 24 7.84 -7.13 6.78
N ASN A 25 6.86 -7.22 5.89
CA ASN A 25 6.92 -6.63 4.55
C ASN A 25 6.88 -5.10 4.61
N LEU A 26 6.19 -4.54 5.61
CA LEU A 26 6.07 -3.09 5.82
C LEU A 26 7.28 -2.46 6.49
N ARG A 27 8.20 -3.26 7.05
CA ARG A 27 9.35 -2.75 7.81
C ARG A 27 10.22 -1.82 6.97
N SER A 28 10.62 -2.27 5.78
CA SER A 28 11.48 -1.50 4.89
C SER A 28 10.82 -0.20 4.42
N ALA A 29 9.51 -0.20 4.17
CA ALA A 29 8.76 1.00 3.81
C ALA A 29 8.76 2.04 4.95
N ARG A 30 8.49 1.60 6.19
CA ARG A 30 8.57 2.49 7.35
C ARG A 30 9.98 3.02 7.59
N ASP A 31 11.00 2.18 7.48
CA ASP A 31 12.40 2.56 7.72
C ASP A 31 12.86 3.60 6.70
N LEU A 32 12.31 3.55 5.48
CA LEU A 32 12.53 4.57 4.47
C LEU A 32 11.68 5.82 4.69
N GLY A 33 10.66 5.81 5.55
CA GLY A 33 9.75 6.94 5.79
C GLY A 33 8.57 7.01 4.82
N VAL A 34 8.18 5.89 4.21
CA VAL A 34 6.96 5.77 3.40
C VAL A 34 5.78 5.46 4.32
N SER A 35 4.62 6.09 4.08
CA SER A 35 3.40 5.79 4.84
C SER A 35 2.99 4.34 4.62
N VAL A 36 2.56 3.67 5.69
CA VAL A 36 2.13 2.28 5.64
C VAL A 36 0.77 2.10 6.30
N PHE A 37 0.02 1.13 5.81
CA PHE A 37 -1.16 0.60 6.46
C PHE A 37 -0.99 -0.90 6.68
N TYR A 38 -1.28 -1.35 7.89
CA TYR A 38 -1.29 -2.77 8.21
C TYR A 38 -2.72 -3.28 8.15
N GLY A 39 -3.02 -4.11 7.15
CA GLY A 39 -4.36 -4.66 6.96
C GLY A 39 -4.63 -5.12 5.54
N ASP A 40 -5.80 -5.71 5.36
CA ASP A 40 -6.32 -6.10 4.05
C ASP A 40 -7.07 -4.91 3.44
N VAL A 41 -6.66 -4.46 2.26
CA VAL A 41 -7.26 -3.30 1.57
C VAL A 41 -8.71 -3.55 1.12
N LEU A 42 -9.13 -4.82 1.01
CA LEU A 42 -10.49 -5.20 0.66
C LEU A 42 -11.40 -5.36 1.89
N SER A 43 -10.87 -5.12 3.10
CA SER A 43 -11.67 -5.21 4.32
C SER A 43 -12.50 -3.94 4.57
N GLU A 44 -13.68 -4.11 5.15
CA GLU A 44 -14.55 -2.99 5.59
C GLU A 44 -13.81 -2.03 6.55
N ALA A 45 -12.93 -2.58 7.39
CA ALA A 45 -12.10 -1.78 8.28
C ALA A 45 -11.14 -0.86 7.50
N ALA A 46 -10.59 -1.34 6.38
CA ALA A 46 -9.73 -0.54 5.53
C ALA A 46 -10.49 0.58 4.82
N GLU A 47 -11.74 0.40 4.41
CA GLU A 47 -12.54 1.49 3.81
C GLU A 47 -12.69 2.70 4.74
N HIS A 48 -12.76 2.44 6.06
CA HIS A 48 -12.90 3.48 7.07
C HIS A 48 -11.55 4.09 7.49
N MET A 49 -10.49 3.28 7.54
CA MET A 49 -9.18 3.71 8.03
C MET A 49 -8.29 4.26 6.92
N LEU A 50 -8.27 3.56 5.78
CA LEU A 50 -7.67 3.99 4.54
C LEU A 50 -8.77 4.72 3.79
N GLU A 51 -8.80 6.04 3.90
CA GLU A 51 -9.70 6.90 3.11
C GLU A 51 -9.33 6.76 1.61
N LEU A 52 -9.70 5.63 0.99
CA LEU A 52 -9.25 5.19 -0.34
C LEU A 52 -9.58 6.20 -1.44
N HIS A 53 -10.68 6.93 -1.25
CA HIS A 53 -11.11 8.02 -2.12
C HIS A 53 -10.10 9.19 -2.23
N ARG A 54 -9.06 9.23 -1.38
CA ARG A 54 -7.95 10.19 -1.49
C ARG A 54 -6.87 9.81 -2.51
N TYR A 55 -6.94 8.61 -3.08
CA TYR A 55 -5.96 8.10 -4.03
C TYR A 55 -6.63 7.80 -5.37
N ASP A 56 -6.03 8.30 -6.46
CA ASP A 56 -6.56 8.09 -7.81
C ASP A 56 -6.21 6.71 -8.39
N TYR A 57 -5.15 6.08 -7.87
CA TYR A 57 -4.58 4.86 -8.42
C TYR A 57 -4.30 3.82 -7.34
N THR A 58 -4.60 2.57 -7.67
CA THR A 58 -4.25 1.38 -6.89
C THR A 58 -3.34 0.48 -7.72
N ILE A 59 -2.26 -0.01 -7.13
CA ILE A 59 -1.32 -0.93 -7.80
C ILE A 59 -1.18 -2.19 -6.93
N ALA A 60 -1.68 -3.32 -7.41
CA ALA A 60 -1.53 -4.60 -6.75
C ALA A 60 -0.19 -5.26 -7.15
N LEU A 61 0.74 -5.36 -6.20
CA LEU A 61 2.12 -5.84 -6.41
C LEU A 61 2.49 -7.07 -5.56
N SER A 62 1.49 -7.80 -5.05
CA SER A 62 1.75 -9.02 -4.28
C SER A 62 2.06 -10.20 -5.21
N GLU A 63 2.61 -11.29 -4.67
CA GLU A 63 2.83 -12.53 -5.42
C GLU A 63 1.53 -13.33 -5.66
N ASN A 64 0.41 -12.92 -5.04
CA ASN A 64 -0.88 -13.59 -5.19
C ASN A 64 -1.70 -12.94 -6.31
N GLU A 65 -1.59 -13.50 -7.51
CA GLU A 65 -2.29 -13.01 -8.70
C GLU A 65 -3.82 -13.00 -8.57
N ALA A 66 -4.39 -14.04 -7.94
CA ALA A 66 -5.83 -14.13 -7.72
C ALA A 66 -6.32 -13.01 -6.80
N TYR A 67 -5.58 -12.72 -5.74
CA TYR A 67 -5.89 -11.59 -4.85
C TYR A 67 -5.68 -10.24 -5.55
N ASN A 68 -4.60 -10.08 -6.33
CA ASN A 68 -4.36 -8.85 -7.08
C ASN A 68 -5.54 -8.52 -8.02
N THR A 69 -6.12 -9.53 -8.68
CA THR A 69 -7.30 -9.40 -9.56
C THR A 69 -8.56 -8.94 -8.81
N LEU A 70 -8.66 -9.15 -7.50
CA LEU A 70 -9.77 -8.64 -6.70
C LEU A 70 -9.56 -7.17 -6.28
N VAL A 71 -8.30 -6.74 -6.21
CA VAL A 71 -7.93 -5.37 -5.82
C VAL A 71 -8.06 -4.39 -7.00
N THR A 72 -7.80 -4.85 -8.23
CA THR A 72 -7.82 -4.05 -9.47
C THR A 72 -8.76 -4.63 -10.51
#